data_AF-A0A933H5T6-F1
#
_entry.id   AF-A0A933H5T6-F1
#
_cell.length_a   1.000
_cell.length_b   1.000
_cell.length_c   1.000
_cell.angle_alpha   90.00
_cell.angle_beta   90.00
_cell.angle_gamma   90.00
#
_symmetry.space_group_name_H-M   'P 1'
#
loop_
_entity.id
_entity.type
_entity.pdbx_description
1 polymer ?
#
loop_
_entity_poly.entity_id
_entity_poly.type
_entity_poly.pdbx_seq_one_letter_code
_entity_poly.pdbx_strand_id
1 'polypeptide(L)'
;MKQTYLGPLQDGGRVGIIGGGPGGVATAIALKQGARALGREAQVIIIEGKQFAGEQHHNQCVGVLSPPIADLVERDLKIPFPHSLSRSAITGYILHTAQREIILDGETEPSVALRR
;
A
#
# COMPACT_ATOMS: atom_id res chain seq x y z
N MET A 1 -19.06 -33.30 1.39
CA MET A 1 -18.13 -32.16 1.48
C MET A 1 -17.88 -31.61 0.09
N LYS A 2 -18.22 -30.35 -0.20
CA LYS A 2 -17.87 -29.70 -1.47
C LYS A 2 -16.38 -29.36 -1.44
N GLN A 3 -15.62 -29.76 -2.47
CA GLN A 3 -14.23 -29.36 -2.63
C GLN A 3 -14.14 -27.82 -2.68
N THR A 4 -13.42 -27.23 -1.73
CA THR A 4 -13.21 -25.78 -1.59
C THR A 4 -11.94 -25.28 -2.29
N TYR A 5 -11.27 -26.13 -3.07
CA TYR A 5 -10.04 -25.78 -3.78
C TYR A 5 -10.34 -25.51 -5.25
N LEU A 6 -10.03 -24.30 -5.72
CA LEU A 6 -10.22 -23.89 -7.10
C LEU A 6 -9.03 -24.24 -8.02
N GLY A 7 -8.00 -24.90 -7.49
CA GLY A 7 -6.75 -25.06 -8.24
C GLY A 7 -5.85 -23.82 -8.15
N PRO A 8 -4.62 -23.91 -8.69
CA PRO A 8 -3.81 -22.73 -8.95
C PRO A 8 -4.46 -21.87 -10.05
N LEU A 9 -4.15 -20.58 -10.05
CA LEU A 9 -4.57 -19.68 -11.12
C LEU A 9 -3.94 -20.14 -12.45
N GLN A 10 -4.78 -20.37 -13.45
CA GLN A 10 -4.36 -20.74 -14.80
C GLN A 10 -3.70 -19.57 -15.53
N ASP A 11 -2.89 -19.87 -16.55
CA ASP A 11 -2.37 -18.84 -17.44
C ASP A 11 -3.50 -18.10 -18.16
N GLY A 12 -3.41 -16.76 -18.23
CA GLY A 12 -4.49 -15.90 -18.69
C GLY A 12 -5.69 -15.81 -17.72
N GLY A 13 -5.57 -16.36 -16.50
CA GLY A 13 -6.61 -16.37 -15.49
C GLY A 13 -7.03 -14.97 -15.04
N ARG A 14 -8.29 -14.84 -14.61
CA ARG A 14 -8.89 -13.57 -14.17
C ARG A 14 -8.95 -13.48 -12.65
N VAL A 15 -8.52 -12.34 -12.12
CA VAL A 15 -8.58 -12.01 -10.69
C VAL A 15 -9.38 -10.73 -10.52
N GLY A 16 -10.49 -10.81 -9.80
CA GLY A 16 -11.24 -9.65 -9.34
C GLY A 16 -10.75 -9.21 -7.95
N ILE A 17 -10.44 -7.92 -7.80
CA ILE A 17 -10.05 -7.30 -6.53
C ILE A 17 -11.12 -6.27 -6.17
N ILE A 18 -11.72 -6.41 -4.99
CA ILE A 18 -12.72 -5.47 -4.49
C ILE A 18 -12.01 -4.42 -3.62
N GLY A 19 -12.07 -3.16 -4.04
CA GLY A 19 -11.40 -2.02 -3.42
C GLY A 19 -10.13 -1.59 -4.14
N GLY A 20 -10.06 -0.32 -4.52
CA GLY A 20 -8.93 0.34 -5.19
C GLY A 20 -8.03 1.16 -4.26
N GLY A 21 -8.10 0.91 -2.95
CA GLY A 21 -7.19 1.50 -1.97
C GLY A 21 -5.77 0.92 -2.03
N PRO A 22 -4.86 1.35 -1.12
CA PRO A 22 -3.46 0.94 -1.13
C PRO A 22 -3.24 -0.58 -1.16
N GLY A 23 -3.99 -1.34 -0.35
CA GLY A 23 -3.88 -2.81 -0.32
C GLY A 23 -4.36 -3.48 -1.62
N GLY A 24 -5.46 -3.01 -2.19
CA GLY A 24 -6.01 -3.58 -3.44
C GLY A 24 -5.11 -3.31 -4.64
N VAL A 25 -4.62 -2.08 -4.77
CA VAL A 25 -3.70 -1.71 -5.85
C VAL A 25 -2.33 -2.40 -5.68
N ALA A 26 -1.78 -2.44 -4.46
CA ALA A 26 -0.53 -3.17 -4.20
C ALA A 26 -0.67 -4.66 -4.58
N THR A 27 -1.79 -5.29 -4.22
CA THR A 27 -2.09 -6.68 -4.59
C THR A 27 -2.15 -6.86 -6.11
N ALA A 28 -2.85 -5.96 -6.81
CA ALA A 28 -2.95 -6.00 -8.27
C ALA A 28 -1.58 -5.94 -8.95
N ILE A 29 -0.71 -5.05 -8.47
CA ILE A 29 0.64 -4.86 -9.00
C ILE A 29 1.50 -6.09 -8.72
N ALA A 30 1.50 -6.57 -7.47
CA ALA A 30 2.25 -7.77 -7.09
C ALA A 30 1.80 -9.00 -7.89
N LEU A 31 0.49 -9.17 -8.13
CA LEU A 31 -0.05 -10.26 -8.97
C LEU A 31 0.45 -10.18 -10.41
N LYS A 32 0.40 -8.99 -11.03
CA LYS A 32 0.89 -8.79 -12.41
C LYS A 32 2.39 -9.05 -12.50
N GLN A 33 3.17 -8.61 -11.52
CA GLN A 33 4.61 -8.84 -11.47
C GLN A 33 4.95 -10.32 -11.28
N GLY A 34 4.26 -11.00 -10.35
CA GLY A 34 4.43 -12.43 -10.12
C GLY A 34 4.07 -13.27 -11.35
N ALA A 35 2.95 -12.96 -12.02
CA ALA A 35 2.57 -13.62 -13.27
C ALA A 35 3.65 -13.44 -14.35
N ARG A 36 4.11 -12.19 -14.57
CA ARG A 36 5.16 -11.89 -15.55
C ARG A 36 6.48 -12.60 -15.24
N ALA A 37 6.88 -12.67 -13.97
CA ALA A 37 8.08 -13.39 -13.55
C ALA A 37 8.02 -14.89 -13.83
N LEU A 38 6.82 -15.47 -13.87
CA LEU A 38 6.57 -16.87 -14.22
C LEU A 38 6.35 -17.09 -15.73
N GLY A 39 6.48 -16.05 -16.57
CA GLY A 39 6.17 -16.13 -17.99
C GLY A 39 4.69 -16.36 -18.28
N ARG A 40 3.81 -15.93 -17.37
CA ARG A 40 2.36 -16.07 -17.44
C ARG A 40 1.68 -14.72 -17.54
N GLU A 41 0.44 -14.74 -18.00
CA GLU A 41 -0.46 -13.60 -17.93
C GLU A 41 -1.51 -13.76 -16.84
N ALA A 42 -1.81 -12.66 -16.16
CA ALA A 42 -2.95 -12.53 -15.27
C ALA A 42 -3.78 -11.31 -15.68
N GLN A 43 -5.08 -11.50 -15.83
CA GLN A 43 -6.04 -10.43 -16.07
C GLN A 43 -6.57 -9.95 -14.71
N VAL A 44 -6.17 -8.75 -14.29
CA VAL A 44 -6.57 -8.18 -13.01
C VAL A 44 -7.62 -7.11 -13.23
N ILE A 45 -8.75 -7.22 -12.52
CA ILE A 45 -9.86 -6.27 -12.54
C ILE A 45 -10.01 -5.72 -11.13
N ILE A 46 -9.85 -4.41 -10.95
CA ILE A 46 -10.12 -3.72 -9.69
C ILE A 46 -11.53 -3.12 -9.78
N ILE A 47 -12.36 -3.41 -8.78
CA ILE A 47 -13.70 -2.87 -8.65
C ILE A 47 -13.70 -1.92 -7.45
N GLU A 48 -13.95 -0.64 -7.70
CA GLU A 48 -13.96 0.41 -6.68
C GLU A 48 -15.26 1.22 -6.81
N GLY A 49 -15.85 1.57 -5.67
CA GLY A 49 -17.07 2.38 -5.61
C GLY A 49 -16.81 3.88 -5.69
N LYS A 50 -15.58 4.32 -5.42
CA LYS A 50 -15.13 5.72 -5.54
C LYS A 50 -14.70 6.06 -6.97
N GLN A 51 -14.97 7.30 -7.39
CA GLN A 51 -14.56 7.80 -8.70
C GLN A 51 -13.24 8.58 -8.58
N PHE A 52 -12.10 7.94 -8.83
CA PHE A 52 -10.82 8.64 -8.74
C PHE A 52 -10.54 9.59 -9.93
N ALA A 53 -11.25 9.43 -11.05
CA ALA A 53 -11.05 10.28 -12.22
C ALA A 53 -11.80 11.61 -12.04
N GLY A 54 -11.05 12.72 -12.05
CA GLY A 54 -11.63 14.07 -11.97
C GLY A 54 -12.01 14.53 -10.57
N GLU A 55 -11.83 13.69 -9.53
CA GLU A 55 -12.11 14.05 -8.15
C GLU A 55 -10.89 13.78 -7.25
N GLN A 56 -10.59 14.72 -6.36
CA GLN A 56 -9.64 14.50 -5.26
C GLN A 56 -10.36 13.79 -4.12
N HIS A 57 -10.38 12.46 -4.16
CA HIS A 57 -10.83 11.66 -3.03
C HIS A 57 -9.71 11.51 -2.00
N HIS A 58 -9.76 12.31 -0.94
CA HIS A 58 -8.85 12.19 0.19
C HIS A 58 -9.46 11.25 1.23
N ASN A 59 -9.01 10.00 1.25
CA ASN A 59 -9.22 9.17 2.43
C ASN A 59 -8.26 9.69 3.50
N GLN A 60 -8.77 10.38 4.52
CA GLN A 60 -7.99 10.96 5.63
C GLN A 60 -7.21 9.94 6.48
N CYS A 61 -7.14 8.68 6.05
CA CYS A 61 -6.72 7.53 6.84
C CYS A 61 -5.21 7.43 7.08
N VAL A 62 -4.36 7.98 6.21
CA VAL A 62 -2.92 7.75 6.30
C VAL A 62 -2.25 8.78 7.19
N GLY A 63 -2.16 10.05 6.78
CA GLY A 63 -1.58 11.16 7.56
C GLY A 63 -0.08 11.06 7.87
N VAL A 64 0.40 9.85 8.21
CA VAL A 64 1.76 9.43 8.49
C VAL A 64 2.01 8.09 7.80
N LEU A 65 3.13 7.99 7.10
CA LEU A 65 3.64 6.78 6.49
C LEU A 65 4.85 6.30 7.30
N SER A 66 4.72 5.14 7.95
CA SER A 66 5.81 4.57 8.74
C SER A 66 6.83 3.84 7.86
N PRO A 67 8.13 3.85 8.23
CA PRO A 67 9.11 3.00 7.58
C PRO A 67 8.73 1.51 7.69
N PRO A 68 9.14 0.66 6.74
CA PRO A 68 9.97 0.96 5.57
C PRO A 68 9.12 1.17 4.30
N ILE A 69 8.01 1.91 4.38
CA ILE A 69 7.03 1.99 3.27
C ILE A 69 7.59 2.49 1.93
N ALA A 70 8.55 3.41 1.94
CA ALA A 70 9.18 3.87 0.72
C ALA A 70 9.91 2.71 0.04
N ASP A 71 10.75 2.01 0.80
CA ASP A 71 11.46 0.82 0.33
C ASP A 71 10.52 -0.28 -0.15
N LEU A 72 9.41 -0.56 0.55
CA LEU A 72 8.44 -1.57 0.11
C LEU A 72 7.83 -1.20 -1.25
N VAL A 73 7.47 0.06 -1.45
CA VAL A 73 6.87 0.53 -2.71
C VAL A 73 7.89 0.50 -3.85
N GLU A 74 9.13 0.95 -3.60
CA GLU A 74 10.16 1.02 -4.62
C GLU A 74 10.80 -0.33 -4.93
N ARG A 75 11.16 -1.10 -3.90
CA ARG A 75 11.86 -2.37 -4.05
C ARG A 75 10.91 -3.51 -4.38
N ASP A 76 9.77 -3.62 -3.70
CA ASP A 76 8.89 -4.78 -3.89
C ASP A 76 7.89 -4.52 -5.00
N LEU A 77 7.27 -3.32 -5.02
CA LEU A 77 6.28 -2.98 -6.05
C LEU A 77 6.87 -2.32 -7.29
N LYS A 78 8.17 -1.97 -7.30
CA LYS A 78 8.85 -1.34 -8.45
C LYS A 78 8.17 -0.03 -8.92
N ILE A 79 7.61 0.72 -7.98
CA ILE A 79 6.98 2.02 -8.25
C ILE A 79 7.82 3.10 -7.56
N PRO A 80 8.16 4.21 -8.23
CA PRO A 80 8.84 5.32 -7.58
C PRO A 80 8.01 5.84 -6.40
N PHE A 81 8.62 6.04 -5.24
CA PHE A 81 7.89 6.60 -4.12
C PHE A 81 7.55 8.08 -4.40
N PRO A 82 6.29 8.49 -4.25
CA PRO A 82 5.86 9.85 -4.62
C PRO A 82 6.26 10.86 -3.53
N HIS A 83 7.56 11.15 -3.42
CA HIS A 83 8.11 12.07 -2.42
C HIS A 83 7.50 13.49 -2.47
N SER A 84 6.90 13.89 -3.60
CA SER A 84 6.18 15.16 -3.72
C SER A 84 4.95 15.27 -2.81
N LEU A 85 4.39 14.15 -2.37
CA LEU A 85 3.27 14.08 -1.41
C LEU A 85 3.73 14.23 0.04
N SER A 86 5.04 14.12 0.30
CA SER A 86 5.63 14.30 1.61
C SER A 86 5.55 15.77 2.05
N ARG A 87 5.23 15.97 3.33
CA ARG A 87 5.24 17.27 3.99
C ARG A 87 6.48 17.45 4.87
N SER A 88 6.76 16.49 5.74
CA SER A 88 7.88 16.54 6.69
C SER A 88 8.27 15.16 7.17
N ALA A 89 9.52 15.00 7.61
CA ALA A 89 9.96 13.83 8.36
C ALA A 89 9.46 13.88 9.81
N ILE A 90 9.16 12.72 10.38
CA ILE A 90 8.86 12.50 11.79
C ILE A 90 9.99 11.61 12.32
N THR A 91 10.86 12.20 13.14
CA THR A 91 12.06 11.55 13.69
C THR A 91 11.83 10.88 15.04
N GLY A 92 10.61 10.97 15.57
CA GLY A 92 10.25 10.41 16.87
C GLY A 92 8.83 10.80 17.27
N TYR A 93 8.37 10.22 18.37
CA TYR A 93 7.06 10.47 18.93
C TYR A 93 7.18 10.80 20.42
N ILE A 94 6.24 11.58 20.94
CA ILE A 94 6.10 11.81 22.39
C ILE A 94 4.77 11.20 22.81
N LEU A 95 4.82 10.23 23.72
CA LEU A 95 3.64 9.65 24.34
C LEU A 95 3.39 10.36 25.67
N HIS A 96 2.35 11.18 25.70
CA HIS A 96 1.89 11.81 26.93
C HIS A 96 1.01 10.84 27.73
N THR A 97 1.32 10.69 29.01
CA THR A 97 0.48 9.98 29.99
C THR A 97 0.02 10.97 31.06
N ALA A 98 -0.79 10.54 32.03
CA ALA A 98 -1.32 11.44 33.06
C ALA A 98 -0.25 12.18 33.88
N GLN A 99 0.95 11.61 34.04
CA GLN A 99 1.99 12.12 34.96
C GLN A 99 3.39 12.19 34.35
N ARG A 100 3.57 11.70 33.12
CA ARG A 100 4.88 11.69 32.46
C ARG A 100 4.78 11.72 30.95
N GLU A 101 5.88 12.09 30.34
CA GLU A 101 6.12 12.01 28.91
C GLU A 101 7.12 10.87 28.64
N ILE A 102 6.85 10.08 27.61
CA ILE A 102 7.78 9.06 27.12
C ILE A 102 8.20 9.49 25.73
N ILE A 103 9.50 9.77 25.57
CA ILE A 103 10.09 10.11 24.28
C ILE A 103 10.43 8.80 23.56
N LEU A 104 9.93 8.67 22.34
CA LEU A 104 10.16 7.55 21.44
C LEU A 104 11.04 8.04 20.30
N ASP A 105 12.34 7.93 20.48
CA ASP A 105 13.34 8.38 19.51
C ASP A 105 13.40 7.40 18.33
N GLY A 106 13.28 7.91 17.10
CA GLY A 106 13.32 7.10 15.89
C GLY A 106 14.76 6.83 15.46
N GLU A 107 15.41 5.82 16.05
CA GLU A 107 16.83 5.52 15.78
C GLU A 107 17.09 4.88 14.40
N THR A 108 16.07 4.32 13.74
CA THR A 108 16.25 3.51 12.53
C THR A 108 15.94 4.27 11.24
N GLU A 109 14.72 4.78 11.06
CA GLU A 109 14.30 5.54 9.87
C GLU A 109 13.13 6.49 10.22
N PRO A 110 13.05 7.69 9.63
CA PRO A 110 11.96 8.63 9.92
C PRO A 110 10.65 8.22 9.24
N SER A 111 9.55 8.38 9.96
CA SER A 111 8.22 8.34 9.33
C SER A 111 7.97 9.59 8.49
N VAL A 112 7.04 9.54 7.54
CA VAL A 112 6.74 10.65 6.63
C VAL A 112 5.34 11.18 6.90
N ALA A 113 5.23 12.44 7.33
CA ALA A 113 3.94 13.13 7.36
C ALA A 113 3.52 13.53 5.94
N LEU A 114 2.27 13.27 5.57
CA LEU A 114 1.74 13.62 4.25
C LEU A 114 1.06 14.99 4.24
N ARG A 115 0.99 15.61 3.06
CA ARG A 115 0.16 16.79 2.81
C ARG A 115 -1.33 16.39 2.87
N ARG A 116 -2.17 17.25 3.43
CA ARG A 116 -3.62 17.06 3.49
C ARG A 116 -4.28 17.65 2.26
#